data_AF-W7FVI8-F1
#
_entry.id   AF-W7FVI8-F1
#
_cell.length_a   1.000
_cell.length_b   1.000
_cell.length_c   1.000
_cell.angle_alpha   90.00
_cell.angle_beta   90.00
_cell.angle_gamma   90.00
#
_symmetry.space_group_name_H-M   'P 1'
#
loop_
_entity.id
_entity.type
_entity.pdbx_description
1 polymer ?
#
loop_
_entity_poly.entity_id
_entity_poly.type
_entity_poly.pdbx_seq_one_letter_code
_entity_poly.pdbx_strand_id
1 'polypeptide(L)'
;MNFIAAITLIFLKEELAFWSIVQLIDSDYSHEKINISDYYNNEMRGLRRDIIVIEELIRVKLPDVHLRLKEFDVDLSWICSEWLLCLFCTTFPV
;
A
#
# COMPACT_ATOMS: atom_id res chain seq x y z
N MET A 1 -6.49 2.66 -7.38
CA MET A 1 -6.48 1.56 -8.38
C MET A 1 -6.22 2.00 -9.82
N ASN A 2 -6.73 3.13 -10.31
CA ASN A 2 -6.44 3.63 -11.67
C ASN A 2 -4.93 3.73 -11.98
N PHE A 3 -4.11 4.21 -11.05
CA PHE A 3 -2.65 4.30 -11.22
C PHE A 3 -1.99 2.93 -11.39
N ILE A 4 -2.38 1.96 -10.56
CA ILE A 4 -1.90 0.58 -10.67
C ILE A 4 -2.24 0.02 -12.06
N ALA A 5 -3.49 0.22 -12.51
CA ALA A 5 -3.91 -0.21 -13.84
C ALA A 5 -3.10 0.44 -14.97
N ALA A 6 -2.89 1.77 -14.89
CA ALA A 6 -2.08 2.49 -15.86
C ALA A 6 -0.64 1.94 -15.92
N ILE A 7 0.01 1.72 -14.76
CA ILE A 7 1.37 1.17 -14.72
C ILE A 7 1.39 -0.26 -15.29
N THR A 8 0.45 -1.11 -14.91
CA THR A 8 0.43 -2.49 -15.43
C THR A 8 0.24 -2.52 -16.95
N LEU A 9 -0.59 -1.63 -17.51
CA LEU A 9 -0.83 -1.51 -18.95
C LEU A 9 0.38 -0.98 -19.75
N ILE A 10 1.34 -0.31 -19.12
CA ILE A 10 2.60 0.09 -19.78
C ILE A 10 3.41 -1.15 -20.17
N PHE A 11 3.36 -2.22 -19.36
CA PHE A 11 4.23 -3.38 -19.51
C PHE A 11 3.51 -4.62 -20.07
N LEU A 12 2.20 -4.73 -19.86
CA LEU A 12 1.42 -5.91 -20.20
C LEU A 12 0.30 -5.58 -21.19
N LYS A 13 -0.09 -6.57 -22.01
CA LYS A 13 -1.31 -6.48 -22.80
C LYS A 13 -2.53 -6.38 -21.88
N GLU A 14 -3.59 -5.74 -22.35
CA GLU A 14 -4.81 -5.46 -21.57
C GLU A 14 -5.32 -6.65 -20.76
N GLU A 15 -5.52 -7.82 -21.39
CA GLU A 15 -6.02 -9.02 -20.72
C GLU A 15 -5.09 -9.48 -19.60
N LEU A 16 -3.78 -9.49 -19.85
CA LEU A 16 -2.80 -9.89 -18.86
C LEU A 16 -2.69 -8.86 -17.73
N ALA A 17 -2.81 -7.57 -18.04
CA ALA A 17 -2.85 -6.50 -17.04
C ALA A 17 -4.06 -6.66 -16.13
N PHE A 18 -5.23 -6.91 -16.71
CA PHE A 18 -6.46 -7.17 -15.96
C PHE A 18 -6.29 -8.35 -15.00
N TRP A 19 -5.87 -9.52 -15.49
CA TRP A 19 -5.69 -10.69 -14.64
C TRP A 19 -4.61 -10.52 -13.57
N SER A 20 -3.55 -9.76 -13.87
CA SER A 20 -2.51 -9.44 -12.88
C SER A 20 -3.06 -8.59 -11.73
N ILE A 21 -3.92 -7.62 -12.02
CA ILE A 21 -4.55 -6.77 -11.00
C ILE A 21 -5.58 -7.57 -10.20
N VAL A 22 -6.36 -8.44 -10.84
CA VAL A 22 -7.28 -9.35 -10.14
C VAL A 22 -6.51 -10.23 -9.16
N GLN A 23 -5.40 -10.83 -9.60
CA GLN A 23 -4.55 -11.67 -8.74
C GLN A 23 -3.96 -10.88 -7.56
N LEU A 24 -3.59 -9.62 -7.77
CA LEU A 24 -3.07 -8.74 -6.72
C LEU A 24 -4.13 -8.44 -5.64
N ILE A 25 -5.38 -8.20 -6.06
CA ILE A 25 -6.48 -7.83 -5.16
C ILE A 25 -7.04 -9.05 -4.45
N ASP A 26 -7.31 -10.13 -5.19
CA ASP A 26 -8.09 -11.28 -4.70
C ASP A 26 -7.45 -12.60 -5.18
N SER A 27 -6.21 -12.84 -4.74
CA SER A 27 -5.52 -14.10 -4.99
C SER A 27 -6.20 -15.25 -4.23
N ASP A 28 -6.90 -16.11 -4.95
CA ASP A 28 -7.46 -17.36 -4.43
C ASP A 28 -6.57 -18.61 -4.65
N TYR A 29 -5.44 -18.43 -5.33
CA TYR A 29 -4.61 -19.54 -5.80
C TYR A 29 -3.47 -19.97 -4.85
N SER A 30 -3.20 -19.26 -3.73
CA SER A 30 -2.03 -19.54 -2.86
C SER A 30 -2.30 -19.30 -1.37
N HIS A 31 -1.59 -20.04 -0.51
CA HIS A 31 -1.50 -19.82 0.95
C HIS A 31 -0.77 -18.51 1.31
N GLU A 32 0.03 -17.97 0.38
CA GLU A 32 0.71 -16.68 0.49
C GLU A 32 -0.06 -15.66 -0.35
N LYS A 33 -1.04 -15.00 0.26
CA LYS A 33 -1.87 -13.98 -0.40
C LYS A 33 -1.23 -12.61 -0.23
N ILE A 34 -1.04 -11.87 -1.33
CA ILE A 34 -0.80 -10.42 -1.28
C ILE A 34 -2.10 -9.68 -0.91
N ASN A 35 -3.27 -10.25 -1.28
CA ASN A 35 -4.65 -9.78 -1.03
C ASN A 35 -4.75 -8.36 -0.42
N ILE A 36 -4.72 -7.35 -1.30
CA ILE A 36 -4.87 -5.95 -0.91
C ILE A 36 -6.33 -5.50 -0.88
N SER A 37 -7.32 -6.40 -1.06
CA SER A 37 -8.74 -6.02 -1.02
C SER A 37 -9.13 -5.34 0.30
N ASP A 38 -8.47 -5.72 1.40
CA ASP A 38 -8.66 -5.15 2.74
C ASP A 38 -8.19 -3.69 2.86
N TYR A 39 -7.45 -3.16 1.88
CA TYR A 39 -7.09 -1.74 1.83
C TYR A 39 -8.22 -0.89 1.27
N TYR A 40 -9.09 -1.46 0.44
CA TYR A 40 -10.13 -0.74 -0.31
C TYR A 40 -11.55 -0.99 0.22
N ASN A 41 -11.72 -1.80 1.26
CA ASN A 41 -13.01 -1.99 1.91
C ASN A 41 -13.44 -0.71 2.67
N ASN A 42 -14.73 -0.60 3.01
CA ASN A 42 -15.30 0.59 3.66
C ASN A 42 -14.59 1.01 4.96
N GLU A 43 -14.00 0.05 5.67
CA GLU A 43 -13.32 0.26 6.95
C GLU A 43 -11.80 0.48 6.78
N MET A 44 -11.28 0.25 5.57
CA MET A 44 -9.86 0.23 5.20
C MET A 44 -9.00 -0.54 6.22
N ARG A 45 -9.50 -1.68 6.70
CA ARG A 45 -8.89 -2.38 7.84
C ARG A 45 -7.45 -2.79 7.60
N GLY A 46 -7.14 -3.30 6.42
CA GLY A 46 -5.77 -3.70 6.07
C GLY A 46 -4.84 -2.50 6.03
N LEU A 47 -5.29 -1.40 5.42
CA LEU A 47 -4.50 -0.18 5.32
C LEU A 47 -4.16 0.37 6.72
N ARG A 48 -5.16 0.48 7.60
CA ARG A 48 -4.97 0.98 8.97
C ARG A 48 -4.04 0.07 9.78
N ARG A 49 -4.19 -1.25 9.65
CA ARG A 49 -3.32 -2.23 10.30
C ARG A 49 -1.87 -1.99 9.89
N ASP A 50 -1.61 -1.85 8.59
CA ASP A 50 -0.24 -1.77 8.07
C ASP A 50 0.39 -0.40 8.36
N ILE A 51 -0.39 0.68 8.43
CA ILE A 51 0.10 1.99 8.91
C ILE A 51 0.54 1.90 10.38
N ILE A 52 -0.20 1.20 11.25
CA ILE A 52 0.20 0.98 12.65
C ILE A 52 1.48 0.14 12.72
N VAL A 53 1.60 -0.89 11.88
CA VAL A 53 2.82 -1.71 11.79
C VAL A 53 4.01 -0.85 11.35
N ILE A 54 3.83 0.04 10.37
CA ILE A 54 4.87 0.98 9.93
C ILE A 54 5.27 1.92 11.08
N GLU A 55 4.30 2.46 11.81
CA GLU A 55 4.58 3.31 12.98
C GLU A 55 5.44 2.58 14.02
N GLU A 56 5.09 1.33 14.31
CA GLU A 56 5.82 0.46 15.24
C GLU A 56 7.23 0.15 14.73
N LEU A 57 7.37 -0.14 13.44
CA LEU A 57 8.67 -0.37 12.80
C LEU A 57 9.55 0.89 12.87
N ILE A 58 8.99 2.07 12.62
CA ILE A 58 9.71 3.34 12.77
C ILE A 58 10.12 3.55 14.23
N ARG A 59 9.24 3.27 15.20
CA ARG A 59 9.57 3.35 16.63
C ARG A 59 10.75 2.46 17.01
N VAL A 60 10.76 1.21 16.56
CA VAL A 60 11.79 0.21 16.93
C VAL A 60 13.09 0.41 16.16
N LYS A 61 13.01 0.76 14.87
CA LYS A 61 14.17 0.80 13.97
C LYS A 61 14.76 2.20 13.78
N LEU A 62 13.94 3.24 13.92
CA LEU A 62 14.30 4.64 13.69
C LEU A 62 13.76 5.52 14.84
N PRO A 63 14.16 5.27 16.10
CA PRO A 63 13.57 5.93 17.28
C PRO A 63 13.70 7.45 17.23
N ASP A 64 14.82 7.98 16.70
CA ASP A 64 15.00 9.43 16.54
C ASP A 64 13.97 10.03 15.58
N VAL A 65 13.66 9.34 14.49
CA VAL A 65 12.61 9.76 13.53
C VAL A 65 11.24 9.69 14.20
N HIS A 66 10.94 8.60 14.91
CA HIS A 66 9.69 8.47 15.65
C HIS A 66 9.47 9.62 16.63
N LEU A 67 10.50 9.96 17.42
CA LEU A 67 10.44 11.07 18.37
C LEU A 67 10.16 12.41 17.69
N ARG A 68 10.81 12.69 16.56
CA ARG A 68 10.56 13.93 15.80
C ARG A 68 9.16 13.97 15.20
N LEU A 69 8.67 12.85 14.65
CA LEU A 69 7.29 12.79 14.13
C LEU A 69 6.27 13.06 15.25
N LYS A 70 6.49 12.55 16.46
CA LYS A 70 5.64 12.83 17.62
C LYS A 70 5.75 14.27 18.11
N GLU A 71 6.95 14.86 18.10
CA GLU A 71 7.17 16.27 18.48
C GLU A 71 6.37 17.23 17.60
N PHE A 72 6.24 16.92 16.31
CA PHE A 72 5.50 17.72 15.33
C PHE A 72 4.06 17.27 15.09
N ASP A 73 3.53 16.32 15.87
CA ASP A 73 2.18 15.74 15.73
C ASP A 73 1.88 15.25 14.30
N VAL A 74 2.87 14.60 13.67
CA VAL A 74 2.72 14.06 12.32
C VAL A 74 2.02 12.71 12.37
N ASP A 75 0.83 12.64 11.78
CA ASP A 75 0.14 11.38 11.53
C ASP A 75 0.72 10.72 10.27
N LEU A 76 1.28 9.52 10.45
CA LEU A 76 1.81 8.71 9.35
C LEU A 76 0.74 8.31 8.34
N SER A 77 -0.55 8.35 8.72
CA SER A 77 -1.64 8.09 7.80
C SER A 77 -1.67 9.06 6.61
N TRP A 78 -1.23 10.31 6.79
CA TRP A 78 -1.20 11.31 5.72
C TRP A 78 -0.20 10.97 4.61
N ILE A 79 0.86 10.24 4.95
CA ILE A 79 1.94 9.88 4.03
C ILE A 79 1.70 8.46 3.50
N CYS A 80 1.52 7.51 4.41
CA CYS A 80 1.47 6.09 4.09
C CYS A 80 0.18 5.68 3.37
N SER A 81 -0.93 6.41 3.53
CA SER A 81 -2.19 6.04 2.86
C SER A 81 -2.05 6.03 1.35
N GLU A 82 -1.49 7.09 0.76
CA GLU A 82 -1.30 7.17 -0.69
C GLU A 82 -0.31 6.12 -1.18
N TRP A 83 0.81 5.97 -0.46
CA TRP A 83 1.85 5.00 -0.78
C TRP A 83 1.30 3.58 -0.87
N LEU A 84 0.54 3.16 0.14
CA LEU A 84 -0.01 1.81 0.22
C LEU A 84 -1.20 1.61 -0.72
N LEU A 85 -2.12 2.58 -0.83
CA LEU A 85 -3.27 2.50 -1.75
C LEU A 85 -2.87 2.54 -3.22
N CYS A 86 -1.73 3.15 -3.55
CA CYS A 86 -1.25 3.19 -4.93
C CYS A 86 -0.08 2.24 -5.18
N LEU A 87 0.34 1.42 -4.21
CA LEU A 87 1.56 0.62 -4.30
C LEU A 87 2.75 1.43 -4.81
N PHE A 88 2.88 2.65 -4.31
CA PHE A 88 3.88 3.66 -4.66
C PHE A 88 3.89 4.13 -6.12
N CYS A 89 2.92 3.72 -6.94
CA CYS A 89 2.81 4.12 -8.35
C CYS A 89 2.75 5.65 -8.57
N THR A 90 2.31 6.42 -7.57
CA THR A 90 2.19 7.89 -7.66
C THR A 90 3.41 8.63 -7.10
N THR A 91 4.23 7.95 -6.31
CA THR A 91 5.32 8.58 -5.54
C THR A 91 6.68 8.38 -6.21
N PHE A 92 6.94 7.21 -6.77
CA PHE A 92 8.22 6.90 -7.42
C PHE A 92 8.13 7.03 -8.95
N PRO A 93 9.21 7.47 -9.61
CA PRO A 93 9.30 7.43 -11.07
C PRO A 93 9.18 6.02 -11.62
N VAL A 94 8.59 5.90 -12.82
CA VAL A 94 8.50 4.67 -13.62
C VAL A 94 9.83 4.39 -14.32
#